data_AF-A0A3R8S1D0-F1
#
_entry.id   AF-A0A3R8S1D0-F1
#
_cell.length_a   1.000
_cell.length_b   1.000
_cell.length_c   1.000
_cell.angle_alpha   90.00
_cell.angle_beta   90.00
_cell.angle_gamma   90.00
#
_symmetry.space_group_name_H-M   'P 1'
#
loop_
_entity.id
_entity.type
_entity.pdbx_description
1 polymer ?
#
loop_
_entity_poly.entity_id
_entity_poly.type
_entity_poly.pdbx_seq_one_letter_code
_entity_poly.pdbx_strand_id
1 'polypeptide(L)'
;MKYLIIFIVLASFGCIIYGFNLEDSQEAIAHKFIGGGTAGLFLVAMPLFLIKESRGKKMNDYMLTEENIRRMQGKSTKNTENQRFPKDKKE
;
A
#
# COMPACT_ATOMS: atom_id res chain seq x y z
N MET A 1 -3.77 -14.69 1.62
CA MET A 1 -2.94 -13.66 0.96
C MET A 1 -1.52 -13.47 1.51
N LYS A 2 -1.23 -13.63 2.83
CA LYS A 2 0.13 -13.37 3.37
C LYS A 2 1.19 -14.27 2.71
N TYR A 3 0.88 -15.56 2.64
CA TYR A 3 1.78 -16.57 2.07
C TYR A 3 1.93 -16.49 0.56
N LEU A 4 0.92 -15.98 -0.15
CA LEU A 4 0.95 -15.86 -1.61
C LEU A 4 2.01 -14.85 -2.07
N ILE A 5 2.07 -13.69 -1.41
CA ILE A 5 3.08 -12.66 -1.72
C ILE A 5 4.48 -13.18 -1.40
N ILE A 6 4.65 -13.83 -0.25
CA ILE A 6 5.92 -14.44 0.15
C ILE A 6 6.36 -15.50 -0.87
N PHE A 7 5.42 -16.33 -1.35
CA PHE A 7 5.69 -17.33 -2.37
C PHE A 7 6.15 -16.71 -3.69
N ILE A 8 5.49 -15.65 -4.17
CA ILE A 8 5.90 -14.94 -5.40
C ILE A 8 7.30 -14.32 -5.25
N VAL A 9 7.58 -13.71 -4.09
CA VAL A 9 8.89 -13.11 -3.81
C VAL A 9 9.98 -14.19 -3.80
N LEU A 10 9.75 -15.32 -3.11
CA LEU A 10 10.68 -16.44 -3.07
C LEU A 10 10.89 -17.06 -4.46
N ALA A 11 9.83 -17.25 -5.24
CA ALA A 11 9.92 -17.74 -6.61
C ALA A 11 10.76 -16.78 -7.49
N SER A 12 10.55 -15.48 -7.36
CA SER A 12 11.30 -14.47 -8.11
C SER A 12 12.77 -14.44 -7.72
N PHE A 13 13.08 -14.53 -6.41
CA PHE A 13 14.47 -14.70 -5.95
C PHE A 13 15.09 -16.00 -6.44
N GLY A 14 14.32 -17.10 -6.45
CA GLY A 14 14.74 -18.37 -7.01
C GLY A 14 15.14 -18.25 -8.49
N CYS A 15 14.33 -17.56 -9.31
CA CYS A 15 14.66 -17.30 -10.70
C CYS A 15 15.94 -16.46 -10.87
N ILE A 16 16.12 -15.42 -10.05
CA ILE A 16 17.31 -14.57 -10.10
C ILE A 16 18.56 -15.37 -9.73
N ILE A 17 18.51 -16.09 -8.60
CA ILE A 17 19.63 -16.94 -8.13
C ILE A 17 19.94 -18.00 -9.18
N TYR A 18 18.93 -18.67 -9.72
CA TYR A 18 19.11 -19.67 -10.78
C TYR A 18 19.76 -19.07 -12.03
N GLY A 19 19.32 -17.89 -12.46
CA GLY A 19 19.92 -17.19 -13.60
C GLY A 19 21.39 -16.82 -13.38
N PHE A 20 21.79 -16.48 -12.15
CA PHE A 20 23.19 -16.23 -11.80
C PHE A 20 24.05 -17.49 -11.68
N ASN A 21 23.47 -18.67 -11.49
CA ASN A 21 24.20 -19.94 -11.41
C ASN A 21 24.32 -20.64 -12.78
N LEU A 22 23.77 -20.06 -13.85
CA LEU A 22 23.86 -20.61 -15.20
C LEU A 22 25.25 -20.32 -15.80
N GLU A 23 25.78 -21.28 -16.56
CA GLU A 23 27.06 -21.11 -17.26
C GLU A 23 27.00 -20.04 -18.36
N ASP A 24 28.16 -19.45 -18.68
CA ASP A 24 28.33 -18.42 -19.71
C ASP A 24 27.83 -18.86 -21.10
N SER A 25 27.80 -20.17 -21.37
CA SER A 25 27.24 -20.73 -22.60
C SER A 25 25.72 -20.50 -22.76
N GLN A 26 25.03 -20.15 -21.66
CA GLN A 26 23.59 -19.92 -21.60
C GLN A 26 23.23 -18.49 -21.14
N GLU A 27 24.09 -17.52 -21.43
CA GLU A 27 23.93 -16.10 -21.02
C GLU A 27 22.55 -15.51 -21.42
N ALA A 28 22.05 -15.83 -22.62
CA ALA A 28 20.73 -15.37 -23.08
C ALA A 28 19.57 -15.92 -22.22
N ILE A 29 19.72 -17.12 -21.66
CA ILE A 29 18.73 -17.74 -20.79
C ILE A 29 18.88 -17.15 -19.37
N ALA A 30 20.12 -17.00 -18.89
CA ALA A 30 20.43 -16.37 -17.61
C ALA A 30 19.77 -14.97 -17.50
N HIS A 31 19.98 -14.12 -18.50
CA HIS A 31 19.38 -12.77 -18.51
C HIS A 31 17.85 -12.78 -18.55
N LYS A 32 17.22 -13.76 -19.22
CA LYS A 32 15.75 -13.91 -19.20
C LYS A 32 15.23 -14.24 -17.81
N PHE A 33 15.92 -15.12 -17.07
CA PHE A 33 15.53 -15.48 -15.71
C PHE A 33 15.78 -14.33 -14.71
N ILE A 34 16.91 -13.65 -14.82
CA ILE A 34 17.23 -12.49 -13.99
C ILE A 34 16.24 -11.36 -14.27
N GLY A 35 16.10 -10.94 -15.54
CA GLY A 35 15.19 -9.88 -15.93
C GLY A 35 13.72 -10.20 -15.64
N GLY A 36 13.31 -11.45 -15.90
CA GLY A 36 11.96 -11.93 -15.58
C GLY A 36 11.68 -11.96 -14.08
N GLY A 37 12.64 -12.44 -13.27
CA GLY A 37 12.53 -12.43 -11.81
C GLY A 37 12.49 -11.02 -11.23
N THR A 38 13.33 -10.10 -11.73
CA THR A 38 13.29 -8.69 -11.34
C THR A 38 11.98 -8.03 -11.74
N ALA A 39 11.51 -8.22 -12.97
CA ALA A 39 10.23 -7.69 -13.42
C ALA A 39 9.06 -8.24 -12.60
N GLY A 40 9.08 -9.52 -12.24
CA GLY A 40 8.10 -10.14 -11.35
C GLY A 40 8.07 -9.51 -9.95
N LEU A 41 9.23 -9.20 -9.36
CA LEU A 41 9.30 -8.49 -8.08
C LEU A 41 8.65 -7.11 -8.15
N PHE A 42 9.00 -6.31 -9.15
CA PHE A 42 8.57 -4.92 -9.24
C PHE A 42 7.13 -4.75 -9.76
N LEU A 43 6.73 -5.56 -10.74
CA LEU A 43 5.41 -5.40 -11.38
C LEU A 43 4.33 -6.26 -10.73
N VAL A 44 4.69 -7.33 -10.03
CA VAL A 44 3.72 -8.23 -9.40
C VAL A 44 3.81 -8.19 -7.87
N ALA A 45 4.98 -8.49 -7.30
CA ALA A 45 5.10 -8.60 -5.85
C ALA A 45 4.85 -7.24 -5.14
N MET A 46 5.42 -6.16 -5.67
CA MET A 46 5.27 -4.80 -5.12
C MET A 46 3.81 -4.32 -5.13
N PRO A 47 3.06 -4.34 -6.25
CA PRO A 47 1.65 -3.93 -6.24
C PRO A 47 0.78 -4.80 -5.33
N LEU A 48 0.98 -6.13 -5.33
CA LEU A 48 0.25 -7.01 -4.42
C LEU A 48 0.53 -6.69 -2.95
N PHE A 49 1.78 -6.39 -2.62
CA PHE A 49 2.18 -5.99 -1.27
C PHE A 49 1.49 -4.69 -0.84
N LEU A 50 1.53 -3.66 -1.68
CA LEU A 50 0.90 -2.37 -1.40
C LEU A 50 -0.62 -2.49 -1.22
N ILE A 51 -1.29 -3.27 -2.06
CA ILE A 51 -2.74 -3.51 -1.91
C ILE A 51 -3.00 -4.20 -0.58
N LYS A 52 -2.21 -5.21 -0.23
CA LYS A 52 -2.42 -5.93 1.03
C LYS A 52 -2.24 -5.04 2.25
N GLU A 53 -1.20 -4.22 2.28
CA GLU A 53 -0.88 -3.37 3.43
C GLU A 53 -1.78 -2.13 3.52
N SER A 54 -2.25 -1.61 2.37
CA SER A 54 -3.14 -0.44 2.35
C SER A 54 -4.59 -0.74 2.72
N ARG A 55 -5.06 -2.00 2.64
CA ARG A 55 -6.47 -2.38 2.88
C ARG A 55 -7.05 -2.02 4.25
N GLY A 56 -6.22 -1.76 5.26
CA GLY A 56 -6.67 -1.37 6.60
C GLY A 56 -6.57 0.13 6.91
N LYS A 57 -5.93 0.92 6.04
CA LYS A 57 -5.56 2.31 6.34
C LYS A 57 -6.47 3.26 5.55
N LYS A 58 -7.34 3.98 6.25
CA LYS A 58 -8.11 5.06 5.65
C LYS A 58 -7.18 6.23 5.36
N MET A 59 -6.96 6.54 4.08
CA MET A 59 -6.16 7.69 3.63
C MET A 59 -6.56 8.98 4.36
N ASN A 60 -7.87 9.15 4.59
CA ASN A 60 -8.45 10.32 5.25
C ASN A 60 -8.01 10.48 6.71
N ASP A 61 -7.69 9.40 7.43
CA ASP A 61 -7.27 9.50 8.84
C ASP A 61 -5.82 10.01 8.96
N TYR A 62 -5.05 9.98 7.87
CA TYR A 62 -3.67 10.46 7.81
C TYR A 62 -3.52 11.83 7.13
N MET A 63 -4.59 12.34 6.51
CA MET A 63 -4.58 13.65 5.87
C MET A 63 -4.75 14.75 6.91
N LEU A 64 -3.99 15.83 6.78
CA LEU A 64 -4.08 17.03 7.63
C LEU A 64 -5.32 17.86 7.27
N THR A 65 -6.50 17.28 7.45
CA THR A 65 -7.78 17.99 7.36
C THR A 65 -7.97 18.84 8.61
N GLU A 66 -8.75 19.92 8.51
CA GLU A 66 -9.02 20.78 9.66
C GLU A 66 -9.64 19.99 10.83
N GLU A 67 -10.46 18.99 10.53
CA GLU A 67 -11.03 18.07 11.53
C GLU A 67 -9.95 17.24 12.24
N ASN A 68 -9.02 16.63 11.49
CA ASN A 68 -7.95 15.81 12.06
C ASN A 68 -6.94 16.66 12.86
N ILE A 69 -6.60 17.85 12.37
CA ILE A 69 -5.74 18.80 13.10
C ILE A 69 -6.40 19.20 14.43
N ARG A 70 -7.70 19.50 14.43
CA ARG A 70 -8.44 19.82 15.67
C ARG A 70 -8.45 18.64 16.65
N ARG A 71 -8.62 17.41 16.15
CA ARG A 71 -8.52 16.17 16.95
C ARG A 71 -7.12 16.00 17.56
N MET A 72 -6.04 16.27 16.79
CA MET A 72 -4.64 16.21 17.28
C MET A 72 -4.32 17.30 18.31
N GLN A 73 -4.97 18.47 18.22
CA GLN A 73 -4.83 19.56 19.19
C GLN A 73 -5.62 19.32 20.50
N GLY A 74 -6.27 18.16 20.67
CA GLY A 74 -7.07 17.85 21.86
C GLY A 74 -8.34 18.69 21.99
N LYS A 75 -8.75 19.41 20.94
CA LYS A 75 -10.01 20.17 20.92
C LYS A 75 -11.10 19.18 20.53
N SER A 76 -12.05 18.93 21.43
CA SER A 76 -13.22 18.12 21.09
C SER A 76 -13.94 18.74 19.90
N THR A 77 -14.41 17.90 18.98
CA THR A 77 -15.26 18.32 17.87
C THR A 77 -16.49 19.01 18.47
N LYS A 78 -16.55 20.34 18.41
CA LYS A 78 -17.78 21.08 18.72
C LYS A 78 -18.85 20.61 17.74
N ASN A 79 -19.77 19.76 18.21
CA ASN A 79 -20.99 19.42 17.50
C ASN A 79 -21.70 20.74 17.15
N THR A 80 -21.63 21.14 15.89
CA THR A 80 -22.20 22.40 15.40
C THR A 80 -23.71 22.26 15.13
N GLU A 81 -24.28 21.06 15.34
CA GLU A 81 -25.73 20.83 15.25
C GLU A 81 -26.54 21.68 16.25
N ASN A 82 -25.95 22.09 17.36
CA ASN A 82 -26.61 22.93 18.38
C ASN A 82 -26.51 24.44 18.07
N GLN A 83 -25.97 24.84 16.92
CA GLN A 83 -25.86 26.25 16.51
C GLN A 83 -26.91 26.68 15.47
N ARG A 84 -27.95 25.88 15.21
CA ARG A 84 -29.15 26.43 14.56
C ARG A 84 -29.84 27.34 15.58
N PHE A 85 -29.77 28.64 15.32
CA PHE A 85 -30.53 29.67 16.03
C PHE A 85 -31.98 29.21 16.23
N PRO A 86 -32.58 29.43 17.42
CA PRO A 86 -34.00 29.16 17.61
C PRO A 86 -34.74 30.01 16.57
N LYS A 87 -35.36 29.37 15.57
CA LYS A 87 -36.31 30.07 14.71
C LYS A 87 -37.38 30.59 15.66
N ASP A 88 -37.51 31.91 15.66
CA ASP A 88 -38.42 32.67 16.49
C ASP A 88 -39.73 31.93 16.76
N LYS A 89 -40.06 31.81 18.06
CA LYS A 89 -41.45 31.80 18.48
C LYS A 89 -42.08 33.07 17.92
N LYS A 90 -42.81 32.96 16.82
CA LYS A 90 -43.85 33.93 16.46
C LYS A 90 -45.18 33.20 16.51
N GLU A 91 -45.89 33.54 17.56
CA GLU A 91 -47.34 33.66 17.75
C GLU A 91 -48.25 32.97 16.73
#